data_AF-A0A5J5K4X6-F1
#
_entry.id   AF-A0A5J5K4X6-F1
#
_cell.length_a   1.000
_cell.length_b   1.000
_cell.length_c   1.000
_cell.angle_alpha   90.00
_cell.angle_beta   90.00
_cell.angle_gamma   90.00
#
_symmetry.space_group_name_H-M   'P 1'
#
loop_
_entity.id
_entity.type
_entity.pdbx_description
1 polymer ?
#
loop_
_entity_poly.entity_id
_entity_poly.type
_entity_poly.pdbx_seq_one_letter_code
_entity_poly.pdbx_strand_id
1 'polypeptide(L)'
;MTANKTRGRLAALLLAVITPLVAEFTLGNPPLRMAWLLLLWIPIYGAGVVLVRELVRRAGTGWTGVLLLGAAYGIVEEGLALQALSSPTMYGAAGWAPRILDLNSAYTELQIPYHAVFSAAIPILLTDLIVPSLRDRPYLGRLGTWVAGVVFVLGALLLRVTVVTTIDPGYQAPPAILAGCAAAVALLVAAGLRLRSRPRAAVTRPPAPAAAGLFGAVAAFTYLALLFPFGGAARPAFTHGGWVLVPMSAAVVVAVAVAWLLRRWTADGRWTDRHSLALASGALVAHTAFGLISNTDTAADRAGLAAVGVVMAGLLAVLGRSTARAQVLS
;
A
#
# COMPACT_ATOMS: atom_id res chain seq x y z
N MET A 1 24.69 -22.08 6.61
CA MET A 1 24.60 -20.69 6.10
C MET A 1 23.88 -20.57 4.74
N THR A 2 24.02 -21.53 3.82
CA THR A 2 23.40 -21.53 2.48
C THR A 2 21.87 -21.64 2.50
N ALA A 3 21.31 -22.54 3.31
CA ALA A 3 19.85 -22.71 3.45
C ALA A 3 19.11 -21.42 3.87
N ASN A 4 19.70 -20.62 4.77
CA ASN A 4 19.15 -19.33 5.18
C ASN A 4 19.22 -18.27 4.07
N LYS A 5 20.24 -18.30 3.20
CA LYS A 5 20.33 -17.41 2.03
C LYS A 5 19.27 -17.77 0.99
N THR A 6 19.05 -19.06 0.73
CA THR A 6 18.01 -19.53 -0.20
C THR A 6 16.62 -19.15 0.31
N ARG A 7 16.32 -19.37 1.59
CA ARG A 7 15.04 -18.96 2.20
C ARG A 7 14.82 -17.44 2.14
N GLY A 8 15.85 -16.64 2.38
CA GLY A 8 15.76 -15.18 2.25
C GLY A 8 15.41 -14.72 0.84
N ARG A 9 16.05 -15.30 -0.18
CA ARG A 9 15.71 -15.01 -1.60
C ARG A 9 14.27 -15.40 -1.93
N LEU A 10 13.81 -16.55 -1.47
CA LEU A 10 12.42 -16.98 -1.68
C LEU A 10 11.42 -16.05 -0.99
N ALA A 11 11.70 -15.58 0.23
CA ALA A 11 10.86 -14.61 0.92
C ALA A 11 10.83 -13.25 0.20
N ALA A 12 11.95 -12.80 -0.36
CA ALA A 12 11.99 -11.59 -1.18
C ALA A 12 11.20 -11.74 -2.48
N LEU A 13 11.29 -12.89 -3.15
CA LEU A 13 10.50 -13.19 -4.35
C LEU A 13 9.00 -13.28 -4.03
N LEU A 14 8.65 -13.93 -2.92
CA LEU A 14 7.27 -14.00 -2.44
C LEU A 14 6.71 -12.59 -2.21
N LEU A 15 7.45 -11.72 -1.50
CA LEU A 15 7.05 -10.33 -1.29
C LEU A 15 6.90 -9.60 -2.62
N ALA A 16 7.85 -9.78 -3.54
CA ALA A 16 7.83 -9.12 -4.84
C ALA A 16 6.60 -9.49 -5.68
N VAL A 17 6.10 -10.73 -5.55
CA VAL A 17 4.90 -11.22 -6.26
C VAL A 17 3.61 -10.83 -5.54
N ILE A 18 3.55 -10.97 -4.21
CA ILE A 18 2.34 -10.62 -3.43
C ILE A 18 2.03 -9.13 -3.53
N THR A 19 3.05 -8.28 -3.61
CA THR A 19 2.89 -6.82 -3.61
C THR A 19 1.92 -6.33 -4.70
N PRO A 20 2.17 -6.51 -6.01
CA PRO A 20 1.24 -6.04 -7.04
C PRO A 20 -0.11 -6.79 -7.03
N LEU A 21 -0.15 -8.02 -6.51
CA LEU A 21 -1.42 -8.73 -6.33
C LEU A 21 -2.32 -8.03 -5.30
N VAL A 22 -1.76 -7.65 -4.16
CA VAL A 22 -2.49 -6.97 -3.07
C VAL A 22 -2.78 -5.50 -3.41
N ALA A 23 -1.82 -4.82 -4.04
CA ALA A 23 -1.94 -3.41 -4.33
C ALA A 23 -2.90 -3.14 -5.48
N GLU A 24 -2.86 -3.94 -6.54
CA GLU A 24 -3.55 -3.58 -7.79
C GLU A 24 -4.59 -4.64 -8.15
N PHE A 25 -4.18 -5.91 -8.20
CA PHE A 25 -5.05 -6.98 -8.69
C PHE A 25 -6.30 -7.20 -7.84
N THR A 26 -6.16 -7.12 -6.50
CA THR A 26 -7.30 -7.23 -5.59
C THR A 26 -8.15 -5.97 -5.52
N LEU A 27 -7.72 -4.84 -6.10
CA LEU A 27 -8.57 -3.66 -6.31
C LEU A 27 -9.36 -3.77 -7.63
N GLY A 28 -8.96 -4.65 -8.54
CA GLY A 28 -9.54 -4.76 -9.88
C GLY A 28 -8.85 -3.89 -10.93
N ASN A 29 -7.66 -3.36 -10.64
CA ASN A 29 -6.85 -2.64 -11.60
C ASN A 29 -5.60 -3.50 -11.93
N PRO A 30 -5.40 -3.97 -13.17
CA PRO A 30 -6.25 -3.85 -14.32
C PRO A 30 -7.28 -5.00 -14.32
N PRO A 31 -8.20 -5.05 -15.28
CA PRO A 31 -9.12 -6.17 -15.42
C PRO A 31 -8.38 -7.52 -15.57
N LEU A 32 -9.02 -8.64 -15.20
CA LEU A 32 -8.41 -9.98 -15.24
C LEU A 32 -7.75 -10.34 -16.58
N ARG A 33 -8.36 -9.93 -17.69
CA ARG A 33 -7.82 -10.16 -19.06
C ARG A 33 -6.44 -9.52 -19.28
N MET A 34 -6.08 -8.54 -18.45
CA MET A 34 -4.80 -7.85 -18.45
C MET A 34 -3.91 -8.26 -17.28
N ALA A 35 -4.16 -9.41 -16.63
CA ALA A 35 -3.32 -9.91 -15.54
C ALA A 35 -1.84 -10.05 -15.90
N TRP A 36 -1.51 -10.16 -17.19
CA TRP A 36 -0.13 -10.14 -17.69
C TRP A 36 0.63 -8.85 -17.34
N LEU A 37 -0.06 -7.72 -17.08
CA LEU A 37 0.53 -6.47 -16.60
C LEU A 37 1.19 -6.61 -15.21
N LEU A 38 0.86 -7.65 -14.44
CA LEU A 38 1.59 -7.97 -13.22
C LEU A 38 3.09 -8.18 -13.48
N LEU A 39 3.48 -8.70 -14.65
CA LEU A 39 4.89 -8.86 -15.03
C LEU A 39 5.59 -7.51 -15.20
N LEU A 40 4.86 -6.49 -15.66
CA LEU A 40 5.35 -5.12 -15.80
C LEU A 40 5.45 -4.41 -14.44
N TRP A 41 4.59 -4.77 -13.49
CA TRP A 41 4.52 -4.16 -12.18
C TRP A 41 5.46 -4.77 -11.15
N ILE A 42 5.82 -6.05 -11.27
CA ILE A 42 6.80 -6.70 -10.37
C ILE A 42 8.11 -5.89 -10.24
N PRO A 43 8.72 -5.35 -11.32
CA PRO A 43 9.91 -4.51 -11.21
C PRO A 43 9.72 -3.26 -10.34
N ILE A 44 8.58 -2.56 -10.42
CA ILE A 44 8.35 -1.34 -9.63
C ILE A 44 7.73 -1.65 -8.26
N TYR A 45 6.59 -2.32 -8.19
CA TYR A 45 5.93 -2.72 -6.96
C TYR A 45 6.79 -3.70 -6.17
N GLY A 46 7.12 -4.83 -6.79
CA GLY A 46 7.78 -5.92 -6.10
C GLY A 46 9.17 -5.54 -5.61
N ALA A 47 10.03 -5.02 -6.49
CA ALA A 47 11.38 -4.63 -6.10
C ALA A 47 11.39 -3.39 -5.18
N GLY A 48 10.48 -2.44 -5.41
CA GLY A 48 10.32 -1.26 -4.55
C GLY A 48 9.97 -1.63 -3.11
N VAL A 49 9.00 -2.51 -2.92
CA VAL A 49 8.56 -2.92 -1.57
C VAL A 49 9.56 -3.87 -0.89
N VAL A 50 10.26 -4.70 -1.65
CA VAL A 50 11.44 -5.43 -1.14
C VAL A 50 12.50 -4.43 -0.66
N LEU A 51 12.80 -3.38 -1.41
CA LEU A 51 13.76 -2.35 -1.01
C LEU A 51 13.30 -1.62 0.27
N VAL A 52 12.04 -1.20 0.34
CA VAL A 52 11.43 -0.60 1.54
C VAL A 52 11.67 -1.50 2.76
N ARG A 53 11.31 -2.78 2.66
CA ARG A 53 11.50 -3.74 3.76
C ARG A 53 12.96 -3.86 4.15
N GLU A 54 13.86 -4.05 3.18
CA GLU A 54 15.29 -4.25 3.46
C GLU A 54 15.91 -3.05 4.18
N LEU A 55 15.57 -1.82 3.76
CA LEU A 55 16.10 -0.61 4.37
C LEU A 55 15.56 -0.43 5.80
N VAL A 56 14.26 -0.62 6.01
CA VAL A 56 13.64 -0.50 7.34
C VAL A 56 14.18 -1.55 8.31
N ARG A 57 14.33 -2.81 7.87
CA ARG A 57 14.86 -3.89 8.72
C ARG A 57 16.32 -3.64 9.11
N ARG A 58 17.13 -3.03 8.23
CA ARG A 58 18.50 -2.63 8.56
C ARG A 58 18.56 -1.43 9.52
N ALA A 59 17.63 -0.47 9.38
CA ALA A 59 17.56 0.71 10.23
C ALA A 59 16.96 0.42 11.63
N GLY A 60 16.15 -0.63 11.75
CA GLY A 60 15.46 -0.99 12.99
C GLY A 60 14.34 -0.02 13.37
N THR A 61 13.71 0.65 12.40
CA THR A 61 12.68 1.68 12.63
C THR A 61 11.26 1.14 12.70
N GLY A 62 11.06 -0.16 12.44
CA GLY A 62 9.78 -0.85 12.58
C GLY A 62 8.70 -0.33 11.63
N TRP A 63 7.44 -0.42 12.03
CA TRP A 63 6.29 -0.05 11.19
C TRP A 63 6.24 1.44 10.83
N THR A 64 6.76 2.33 11.66
CA THR A 64 6.89 3.75 11.30
C THR A 64 7.81 3.93 10.10
N GLY A 65 8.93 3.20 10.07
CA GLY A 65 9.81 3.18 8.90
C GLY A 65 9.10 2.63 7.66
N VAL A 66 8.35 1.52 7.80
CA VAL A 66 7.58 0.93 6.68
C VAL A 66 6.59 1.92 6.09
N LEU A 67 5.79 2.59 6.93
CA LEU A 67 4.78 3.54 6.46
C LEU A 67 5.40 4.77 5.79
N LEU A 68 6.49 5.32 6.35
CA LEU A 68 7.17 6.49 5.77
C LEU A 68 7.87 6.16 4.46
N LEU A 69 8.56 5.01 4.37
CA LEU A 69 9.18 4.58 3.12
C LEU A 69 8.16 4.09 2.10
N GLY A 70 7.02 3.55 2.53
CA GLY A 70 5.89 3.21 1.66
C GLY A 70 5.23 4.46 1.07
N ALA A 71 5.09 5.54 1.85
CA ALA A 71 4.66 6.83 1.34
C ALA A 71 5.68 7.43 0.36
N ALA A 72 6.98 7.32 0.66
CA ALA A 72 8.04 7.74 -0.26
C ALA A 72 7.99 6.94 -1.58
N TYR A 73 7.78 5.62 -1.49
CA TYR A 73 7.54 4.76 -2.65
C TYR A 73 6.34 5.25 -3.48
N GLY A 74 5.21 5.56 -2.83
CA GLY A 74 4.04 6.13 -3.51
C GLY A 74 4.34 7.45 -4.23
N ILE A 75 5.15 8.34 -3.67
CA ILE A 75 5.57 9.58 -4.36
C ILE A 75 6.48 9.28 -5.56
N VAL A 76 7.38 8.29 -5.46
CA VAL A 76 8.21 7.88 -6.60
C VAL A 76 7.32 7.35 -7.73
N GLU A 77 6.38 6.47 -7.41
CA GLU A 77 5.48 5.91 -8.40
C GLU A 77 4.54 6.98 -9.00
N GLU A 78 3.75 7.65 -8.16
CA GLU A 78 2.71 8.57 -8.63
C GLU A 78 3.25 9.92 -9.09
N GLY A 79 4.28 10.43 -8.42
CA GLY A 79 4.80 11.77 -8.64
C GLY A 79 5.93 11.83 -9.66
N LEU A 80 6.83 10.84 -9.67
CA LEU A 80 8.01 10.86 -10.54
C LEU A 80 7.86 9.95 -11.77
N ALA A 81 7.37 8.73 -11.60
CA ALA A 81 7.26 7.75 -12.68
C ALA A 81 5.97 7.97 -13.51
N LEU A 82 4.80 7.93 -12.88
CA LEU A 82 3.51 8.18 -13.53
C LEU A 82 3.34 9.67 -13.84
N GLN A 83 3.74 10.53 -12.89
CA GLN A 83 3.44 11.97 -12.87
C GLN A 83 1.93 12.27 -12.78
N ALA A 84 1.15 11.29 -12.30
CA ALA A 84 -0.29 11.38 -12.09
C ALA A 84 -0.67 12.42 -11.02
N LEU A 85 0.22 12.70 -10.06
CA LEU A 85 -0.04 13.71 -9.03
C LEU A 85 -0.24 15.12 -9.61
N SER A 86 0.32 15.44 -10.78
CA SER A 86 0.19 16.76 -11.41
C SER A 86 -0.46 16.75 -12.79
N SER A 87 -0.72 15.56 -13.35
CA SER A 87 -1.31 15.44 -14.68
C SER A 87 -2.72 16.06 -14.73
N PRO A 88 -3.03 16.89 -15.75
CA PRO A 88 -4.36 17.46 -15.94
C PRO A 88 -5.38 16.45 -16.48
N THR A 89 -4.91 15.35 -17.06
CA THR A 89 -5.71 14.44 -17.91
C THR A 89 -5.77 13.03 -17.34
N MET A 90 -4.70 12.58 -16.68
CA MET A 90 -4.59 11.22 -16.18
C MET A 90 -5.68 10.92 -15.14
N TYR A 91 -6.45 9.84 -15.40
CA TYR A 91 -7.57 9.36 -14.58
C TYR A 91 -8.71 10.36 -14.33
N GLY A 92 -8.71 11.53 -14.99
CA GLY A 92 -9.62 12.63 -14.65
C GLY A 92 -9.38 13.22 -13.25
N ALA A 93 -8.25 12.91 -12.61
CA ALA A 93 -7.96 13.23 -11.21
C ALA A 93 -7.95 14.75 -10.93
N ALA A 94 -7.59 15.56 -11.92
CA ALA A 94 -7.63 17.02 -11.84
C ALA A 94 -9.05 17.57 -11.59
N GLY A 95 -10.09 16.81 -11.94
CA GLY A 95 -11.49 17.18 -11.73
C GLY A 95 -12.05 16.78 -10.36
N TRP A 96 -11.30 16.00 -9.57
CA TRP A 96 -11.82 15.45 -8.31
C TRP A 96 -11.94 16.52 -7.22
N ALA A 97 -10.96 17.42 -7.12
CA ALA A 97 -10.91 18.49 -6.13
C ALA A 97 -10.07 19.68 -6.63
N PRO A 98 -10.18 20.88 -6.00
CA PRO A 98 -9.29 22.00 -6.29
C PRO A 98 -7.81 21.59 -6.16
N ARG A 99 -7.02 21.90 -7.18
CA ARG A 99 -5.58 21.59 -7.20
C ARG A 99 -4.85 22.49 -6.20
N ILE A 100 -3.89 21.93 -5.47
CA ILE A 100 -3.06 22.64 -4.49
C ILE A 100 -1.62 22.54 -4.97
N LEU A 101 -0.97 23.68 -5.22
CA LEU A 101 0.40 23.71 -5.79
C LEU A 101 0.51 22.90 -7.10
N ASP A 102 -0.50 22.99 -7.96
CA ASP A 102 -0.61 22.20 -9.19
C ASP A 102 -0.64 20.66 -8.99
N LEU A 103 -0.91 20.20 -7.77
CA LEU A 103 -1.15 18.79 -7.49
C LEU A 103 -2.65 18.50 -7.43
N ASN A 104 -3.03 17.35 -7.96
CA ASN A 104 -4.35 16.74 -7.84
C ASN A 104 -4.56 16.36 -6.37
N SER A 105 -5.15 17.26 -5.58
CA SER A 105 -5.09 17.22 -4.11
C SER A 105 -5.78 15.99 -3.51
N ALA A 106 -7.03 15.71 -3.87
CA ALA A 106 -7.76 14.52 -3.42
C ALA A 106 -7.11 13.21 -3.90
N TYR A 107 -6.58 13.20 -5.12
CA TYR A 107 -5.84 12.04 -5.66
C TYR A 107 -4.53 11.80 -4.90
N THR A 108 -3.78 12.87 -4.62
CA THR A 108 -2.54 12.80 -3.82
C THR A 108 -2.84 12.30 -2.40
N GLU A 109 -3.88 12.86 -1.78
CA GLU A 109 -4.34 12.44 -0.46
C GLU A 109 -4.73 10.97 -0.45
N LEU A 110 -5.41 10.47 -1.48
CA LEU A 110 -5.76 9.06 -1.61
C LEU A 110 -4.52 8.17 -1.79
N GLN A 111 -3.72 8.44 -2.82
CA GLN A 111 -2.71 7.50 -3.31
C GLN A 111 -1.52 7.35 -2.38
N ILE A 112 -1.07 8.42 -1.70
CA ILE A 112 0.14 8.32 -0.86
C ILE A 112 -0.06 7.38 0.35
N PRO A 113 -1.13 7.52 1.16
CA PRO A 113 -1.44 6.57 2.21
C PRO A 113 -1.86 5.19 1.67
N TYR A 114 -2.53 5.15 0.50
CA TYR A 114 -2.85 3.90 -0.17
C TYR A 114 -1.58 3.06 -0.43
N HIS A 115 -0.56 3.65 -1.05
CA HIS A 115 0.71 2.98 -1.30
C HIS A 115 1.46 2.61 -0.01
N ALA A 116 1.41 3.47 1.01
CA ALA A 116 2.01 3.15 2.30
C ALA A 116 1.39 1.91 2.96
N VAL A 117 0.08 1.71 2.80
CA VAL A 117 -0.67 0.63 3.47
C VAL A 117 -0.81 -0.61 2.59
N PHE A 118 -1.42 -0.47 1.42
CA PHE A 118 -1.78 -1.58 0.53
C PHE A 118 -0.62 -2.05 -0.33
N SER A 119 0.26 -1.14 -0.77
CA SER A 119 1.46 -1.53 -1.52
C SER A 119 2.59 -1.96 -0.60
N ALA A 120 2.83 -1.27 0.53
CA ALA A 120 3.96 -1.61 1.41
C ALA A 120 3.57 -2.43 2.66
N ALA A 121 2.78 -1.86 3.58
CA ALA A 121 2.62 -2.42 4.92
C ALA A 121 1.94 -3.80 4.94
N ILE A 122 0.83 -3.97 4.20
CA ILE A 122 0.08 -5.23 4.15
C ILE A 122 0.92 -6.35 3.50
N PRO A 123 1.52 -6.18 2.31
CA PRO A 123 2.35 -7.23 1.71
C PRO A 123 3.56 -7.64 2.58
N ILE A 124 4.22 -6.66 3.22
CA ILE A 124 5.31 -6.94 4.16
C ILE A 124 4.80 -7.74 5.36
N LEU A 125 3.66 -7.34 5.95
CA LEU A 125 3.05 -8.05 7.07
C LEU A 125 2.70 -9.50 6.70
N LEU A 126 2.00 -9.70 5.58
CA LEU A 126 1.60 -11.03 5.13
C LEU A 126 2.82 -11.91 4.88
N THR A 127 3.87 -11.38 4.26
CA THR A 127 5.11 -12.13 4.02
C THR A 127 5.82 -12.48 5.34
N ASP A 128 5.88 -11.54 6.30
CA ASP A 128 6.47 -11.79 7.61
C ASP A 128 5.68 -12.84 8.42
N LEU A 129 4.36 -12.92 8.23
CA LEU A 129 3.51 -13.96 8.83
C LEU A 129 3.64 -15.33 8.13
N ILE A 130 3.89 -15.34 6.82
CA ILE A 130 4.14 -16.58 6.05
C ILE A 130 5.53 -17.14 6.34
N VAL A 131 6.53 -16.27 6.59
CA VAL A 131 7.91 -16.67 6.89
C VAL A 131 8.40 -16.07 8.22
N PRO A 132 7.84 -16.47 9.38
CA PRO A 132 8.12 -15.84 10.68
C PRO A 132 9.61 -15.86 11.07
N SER A 133 10.33 -16.92 10.67
CA SER A 133 11.77 -17.08 10.95
C SER A 133 12.67 -15.96 10.39
N LEU A 134 12.16 -15.17 9.44
CA LEU A 134 12.89 -14.08 8.80
C LEU A 134 12.29 -12.69 9.08
N ARG A 135 11.27 -12.59 9.94
CA ARG A 135 10.51 -11.34 10.15
C ARG A 135 11.36 -10.17 10.65
N ASP A 136 12.29 -10.44 11.57
CA ASP A 136 13.10 -9.40 12.24
C ASP A 136 14.49 -9.22 11.61
N ARG A 137 14.70 -9.75 10.41
CA ARG A 137 15.99 -9.67 9.71
C ARG A 137 15.83 -9.34 8.22
N PRO A 138 16.87 -8.75 7.61
CA PRO A 138 16.92 -8.59 6.16
C PRO A 138 16.80 -9.96 5.45
N TYR A 139 16.01 -10.02 4.39
CA TYR A 139 15.91 -11.17 3.48
C TYR A 139 17.15 -11.28 2.60
N LEU A 140 17.73 -10.14 2.20
CA LEU A 140 18.81 -10.07 1.24
C LEU A 140 20.11 -9.57 1.89
N GLY A 141 21.24 -9.92 1.27
CA GLY A 141 22.53 -9.27 1.54
C GLY A 141 22.61 -7.90 0.85
N ARG A 142 23.70 -7.16 1.08
CA ARG A 142 23.91 -5.82 0.46
C ARG A 142 23.78 -5.84 -1.07
N LEU A 143 24.37 -6.84 -1.73
CA LEU A 143 24.26 -7.00 -3.18
C LEU A 143 22.82 -7.22 -3.63
N GLY A 144 22.05 -8.06 -2.93
CA GLY A 144 20.65 -8.29 -3.28
C GLY A 144 19.78 -7.05 -3.09
N THR A 145 20.04 -6.27 -2.04
CA THR A 145 19.39 -4.97 -1.84
C THR A 145 19.74 -3.98 -2.95
N TRP A 146 21.01 -3.93 -3.39
CA TRP A 146 21.43 -3.12 -4.54
C TRP A 146 20.74 -3.54 -5.83
N VAL A 147 20.68 -4.84 -6.13
CA VAL A 147 19.97 -5.37 -7.30
C VAL A 147 18.49 -5.00 -7.25
N ALA A 148 17.82 -5.13 -6.10
CA ALA A 148 16.43 -4.71 -5.94
C ALA A 148 16.26 -3.21 -6.22
N GLY A 149 17.20 -2.37 -5.76
CA GLY A 149 17.20 -0.93 -6.06
C GLY A 149 17.36 -0.62 -7.56
N VAL A 150 18.27 -1.32 -8.26
CA VAL A 150 18.43 -1.17 -9.71
C VAL A 150 17.16 -1.61 -10.45
N VAL A 151 16.58 -2.76 -10.09
CA VAL A 151 15.33 -3.26 -10.69
C VAL A 151 14.19 -2.28 -10.46
N PHE A 152 14.09 -1.70 -9.26
CA PHE A 152 13.09 -0.69 -8.92
C PHE A 152 13.23 0.56 -9.81
N VAL A 153 14.45 1.10 -9.96
CA VAL A 153 14.70 2.27 -10.82
C VAL A 153 14.38 1.95 -12.28
N LEU A 154 14.81 0.79 -12.79
CA LEU A 154 14.48 0.36 -14.15
C LEU A 154 12.97 0.17 -14.34
N GLY A 155 12.27 -0.36 -13.34
CA GLY A 155 10.82 -0.48 -13.32
C GLY A 155 10.12 0.89 -13.37
N ALA A 156 10.60 1.87 -12.59
CA ALA A 156 10.08 3.24 -12.61
C ALA A 156 10.31 3.93 -13.96
N LEU A 157 11.48 3.75 -14.58
CA LEU A 157 11.78 4.27 -15.92
C LEU A 157 10.91 3.60 -16.99
N LEU A 158 10.75 2.28 -16.91
CA LEU A 158 9.87 1.54 -17.81
C LEU A 158 8.43 2.04 -17.71
N LEU A 159 7.92 2.19 -16.47
CA LEU A 159 6.60 2.76 -16.23
C LEU A 159 6.48 4.17 -16.81
N ARG A 160 7.50 5.03 -16.61
CA ARG A 160 7.52 6.38 -17.16
C ARG A 160 7.41 6.38 -18.69
N VAL A 161 8.19 5.54 -19.36
CA VAL A 161 8.19 5.41 -20.83
C VAL A 161 6.84 4.90 -21.32
N THR A 162 6.26 3.88 -20.69
CA THR A 162 4.96 3.35 -21.08
C THR A 162 3.84 4.38 -20.89
N VAL A 163 3.84 5.10 -19.77
CA VAL A 163 2.78 6.06 -19.43
C VAL A 163 2.81 7.27 -20.36
N VAL A 164 3.98 7.88 -20.59
CA VAL A 164 4.10 9.05 -21.48
C VAL A 164 3.80 8.74 -22.95
N THR A 165 3.81 7.46 -23.33
CA THR A 165 3.53 7.04 -24.71
C THR A 165 2.11 6.53 -24.90
N THR A 166 1.46 6.01 -23.85
CA THR A 166 0.16 5.33 -23.99
C THR A 166 -0.95 5.86 -23.09
N ILE A 167 -0.66 6.25 -21.85
CA ILE A 167 -1.67 6.61 -20.84
C ILE A 167 -1.87 8.12 -20.73
N ASP A 168 -0.77 8.88 -20.75
CA ASP A 168 -0.80 10.35 -20.70
C ASP A 168 0.16 10.94 -21.75
N PRO A 169 -0.20 10.85 -23.05
CA PRO A 169 0.72 11.13 -24.15
C PRO A 169 1.33 12.53 -24.10
N GLY A 170 2.66 12.58 -24.02
CA GLY A 170 3.43 13.83 -24.08
C GLY A 170 3.40 14.69 -22.82
N TYR A 171 2.64 14.33 -21.79
CA TYR A 171 2.66 15.08 -20.53
C TYR A 171 4.02 14.96 -19.83
N GLN A 172 4.55 16.07 -19.35
CA GLN A 172 5.73 16.15 -18.48
C GLN A 172 5.40 17.07 -17.31
N ALA A 173 5.57 16.57 -16.09
CA ALA A 173 5.41 17.36 -14.89
C ALA A 173 6.39 18.55 -14.89
N PRO A 174 5.97 19.73 -14.42
CA PRO A 174 6.86 20.87 -14.28
C PRO A 174 8.10 20.52 -13.44
N PRO A 175 9.29 21.03 -13.77
CA PRO A 175 10.52 20.73 -13.02
C PRO A 175 10.41 21.03 -11.51
N ALA A 176 9.65 22.06 -11.13
CA ALA A 176 9.39 22.40 -9.74
C ALA A 176 8.61 21.29 -9.00
N ILE A 177 7.64 20.64 -9.66
CA ILE A 177 6.89 19.51 -9.10
C ILE A 177 7.80 18.30 -8.92
N LEU A 178 8.63 17.99 -9.93
CA LEU A 178 9.60 16.90 -9.84
C LEU A 178 10.61 17.12 -8.71
N ALA A 179 11.13 18.34 -8.57
CA ALA A 179 12.01 18.71 -7.48
C ALA A 179 11.32 18.60 -6.11
N GLY A 180 10.06 19.05 -6.02
CA GLY A 180 9.24 18.92 -4.81
C GLY A 180 9.00 17.45 -4.42
N CYS A 181 8.65 16.59 -5.38
CA CYS A 181 8.49 15.16 -5.17
C CYS A 181 9.81 14.51 -4.71
N ALA A 182 10.93 14.82 -5.38
CA ALA A 182 12.24 14.30 -5.00
C ALA A 182 12.66 14.74 -3.58
N ALA A 183 12.40 16.00 -3.23
CA ALA A 183 12.66 16.52 -1.88
C ALA A 183 11.78 15.82 -0.83
N ALA A 184 10.48 15.64 -1.10
CA ALA A 184 9.57 14.92 -0.21
C ALA A 184 9.99 13.47 -0.01
N VAL A 185 10.38 12.77 -1.08
CA VAL A 185 10.94 11.41 -1.01
C VAL A 185 12.19 11.38 -0.13
N ALA A 186 13.14 12.29 -0.35
CA ALA A 186 14.37 12.35 0.44
C ALA A 186 14.09 12.59 1.94
N LEU A 187 13.16 13.49 2.25
CA LEU A 187 12.74 13.78 3.64
C LEU A 187 12.05 12.57 4.28
N LEU A 188 11.12 11.91 3.59
CA LEU A 188 10.41 10.74 4.09
C LEU A 188 11.35 9.54 4.29
N VAL A 189 12.29 9.32 3.36
CA VAL A 189 13.32 8.28 3.50
C VAL A 189 14.22 8.59 4.69
N ALA A 190 14.72 9.82 4.81
CA ALA A 190 15.56 10.22 5.95
C ALA A 190 14.81 10.05 7.28
N ALA A 191 13.55 10.48 7.35
CA ALA A 191 12.70 10.31 8.53
C ALA A 191 12.43 8.83 8.82
N GLY A 192 12.03 8.03 7.84
CA GLY A 192 11.69 6.62 8.00
C GLY A 192 12.87 5.73 8.36
N LEU A 193 14.10 6.14 8.04
CA LEU A 193 15.33 5.44 8.44
C LEU A 193 15.91 5.92 9.79
N ARG A 194 15.44 7.05 10.33
CA ARG A 194 15.95 7.62 11.60
C ARG A 194 14.95 7.56 12.74
N LEU A 195 13.65 7.71 12.46
CA LEU A 195 12.61 7.75 13.48
C LEU A 195 12.30 6.35 13.99
N ARG A 196 12.70 6.09 15.23
CA ARG A 196 12.35 4.88 15.96
C ARG A 196 11.11 5.17 16.81
N SER A 197 10.08 4.35 16.66
CA SER A 197 8.95 4.40 17.59
C SER A 197 9.43 3.96 18.97
N ARG A 198 9.31 4.85 19.96
CA ARG A 198 9.57 4.51 21.36
C ARG A 198 8.32 3.82 21.92
N PRO A 199 8.46 2.66 22.59
CA PRO A 199 7.37 2.07 23.35
C PRO A 199 6.94 3.10 24.39
N ARG A 200 5.67 3.51 24.34
CA ARG A 200 5.05 4.29 25.41
C ARG A 200 4.20 3.32 26.20
N ALA A 201 4.21 3.40 27.53
CA ALA A 201 3.29 2.61 28.34
C ALA A 201 1.86 2.86 27.84
N ALA A 202 1.19 1.80 27.39
CA ALA A 202 -0.21 1.91 27.01
C ALA A 202 -1.08 1.85 28.26
N VAL A 203 -2.25 2.46 28.12
CA VAL A 203 -3.28 2.53 29.15
C VAL A 203 -4.49 1.67 28.72
N THR A 204 -4.51 1.19 27.48
CA THR A 204 -5.69 0.61 26.83
C THR A 204 -5.41 -0.80 26.31
N ARG A 205 -6.26 -1.77 26.69
CA ARG A 205 -6.22 -3.12 26.12
C ARG A 205 -6.57 -3.07 24.62
N PRO A 206 -5.88 -3.84 23.77
CA PRO A 206 -6.27 -3.96 22.37
C PRO A 206 -7.66 -4.61 22.25
N PRO A 207 -8.43 -4.29 21.20
CA PRO A 207 -9.70 -4.95 20.93
C PRO A 207 -9.46 -6.43 20.59
N ALA A 208 -10.52 -7.24 20.64
CA ALA A 208 -10.44 -8.63 20.16
C ALA A 208 -10.01 -8.67 18.66
N PRO A 209 -9.32 -9.73 18.19
CA PRO A 209 -8.86 -9.81 16.80
C PRO A 209 -9.97 -9.59 15.76
N ALA A 210 -11.16 -10.15 15.96
CA ALA A 210 -12.29 -9.94 15.06
C ALA A 210 -12.72 -8.47 14.98
N ALA A 211 -12.73 -7.76 16.11
CA ALA A 211 -13.02 -6.33 16.15
C ALA A 211 -11.91 -5.49 15.50
N ALA A 212 -10.64 -5.90 15.61
CA ALA A 212 -9.55 -5.29 14.86
C ALA A 212 -9.72 -5.48 13.34
N GLY A 213 -10.21 -6.65 12.91
CA GLY A 213 -10.55 -6.89 11.50
C GLY A 213 -11.70 -6.04 11.01
N LEU A 214 -12.81 -5.98 11.75
CA LEU A 214 -13.93 -5.08 11.41
C LEU A 214 -13.47 -3.62 11.36
N PHE A 215 -12.64 -3.20 12.30
CA PHE A 215 -12.05 -1.86 12.30
C PHE A 215 -11.23 -1.60 11.03
N GLY A 216 -10.37 -2.54 10.63
CA GLY A 216 -9.60 -2.45 9.37
C GLY A 216 -10.50 -2.34 8.15
N ALA A 217 -11.57 -3.14 8.09
CA ALA A 217 -12.54 -3.11 7.01
C ALA A 217 -13.26 -1.76 6.90
N VAL A 218 -13.81 -1.28 8.02
CA VAL A 218 -14.52 0.00 8.08
C VAL A 218 -13.58 1.15 7.74
N ALA A 219 -12.37 1.17 8.29
CA ALA A 219 -11.40 2.23 8.03
C ALA A 219 -10.98 2.27 6.55
N ALA A 220 -10.64 1.12 5.96
CA ALA A 220 -10.25 1.03 4.56
C ALA A 220 -11.38 1.44 3.61
N PHE A 221 -12.58 0.88 3.80
CA PHE A 221 -13.73 1.20 2.95
C PHE A 221 -14.09 2.69 3.07
N THR A 222 -14.14 3.22 4.28
CA THR A 222 -14.47 4.63 4.52
C THR A 222 -13.45 5.54 3.87
N TYR A 223 -12.15 5.25 4.01
CA TYR A 223 -11.09 6.03 3.39
C TYR A 223 -11.21 6.08 1.86
N LEU A 224 -11.42 4.90 1.23
CA LEU A 224 -11.61 4.80 -0.21
C LEU A 224 -12.89 5.53 -0.67
N ALA A 225 -14.02 5.30 0.01
CA ALA A 225 -15.29 5.93 -0.34
C ALA A 225 -15.29 7.47 -0.19
N LEU A 226 -14.48 7.99 0.73
CA LEU A 226 -14.35 9.44 0.90
C LEU A 226 -13.56 10.09 -0.23
N LEU A 227 -12.55 9.42 -0.79
CA LEU A 227 -11.57 10.05 -1.69
C LEU A 227 -11.60 9.56 -3.14
N PHE A 228 -12.01 8.31 -3.40
CA PHE A 228 -12.09 7.73 -4.73
C PHE A 228 -13.52 7.90 -5.28
N PRO A 229 -13.75 8.51 -6.46
CA PRO A 229 -15.08 8.57 -7.07
C PRO A 229 -15.58 7.19 -7.48
N PHE A 230 -16.76 6.77 -6.99
CA PHE A 230 -17.34 5.46 -7.27
C PHE A 230 -18.85 5.57 -7.55
N GLY A 231 -19.46 4.50 -8.08
CA GLY A 231 -20.92 4.42 -8.23
C GLY A 231 -21.53 5.50 -9.14
N GLY A 232 -20.79 5.92 -10.17
CA GLY A 232 -21.21 6.98 -11.10
C GLY A 232 -20.90 8.41 -10.65
N ALA A 233 -20.26 8.59 -9.49
CA ALA A 233 -19.79 9.90 -9.05
C ALA A 233 -18.63 10.40 -9.92
N ALA A 234 -18.68 11.67 -10.34
CA ALA A 234 -17.56 12.34 -11.00
C ALA A 234 -16.50 12.85 -9.99
N ARG A 235 -16.85 12.89 -8.70
CA ARG A 235 -16.03 13.48 -7.63
C ARG A 235 -16.14 12.66 -6.34
N PRO A 236 -15.17 12.81 -5.41
CA PRO A 236 -15.16 12.07 -4.16
C PRO A 236 -16.44 12.28 -3.34
N ALA A 237 -16.97 11.19 -2.78
CA ALA A 237 -18.19 11.17 -1.97
C ALA A 237 -19.38 11.95 -2.57
N PHE A 238 -19.55 11.93 -3.89
CA PHE A 238 -20.65 12.60 -4.61
C PHE A 238 -20.73 14.11 -4.37
N THR A 239 -19.62 14.75 -3.97
CA THR A 239 -19.59 16.18 -3.67
C THR A 239 -19.42 17.05 -4.94
N HIS A 240 -19.77 18.33 -4.83
CA HIS A 240 -19.63 19.31 -5.91
C HIS A 240 -18.98 20.62 -5.43
N GLY A 241 -18.26 21.30 -6.33
CA GLY A 241 -17.56 22.55 -6.01
C GLY A 241 -16.53 22.37 -4.89
N GLY A 242 -16.51 23.33 -3.95
CA GLY A 242 -15.62 23.30 -2.78
C GLY A 242 -16.04 22.34 -1.67
N TRP A 243 -17.22 21.73 -1.74
CA TRP A 243 -17.70 20.80 -0.71
C TRP A 243 -16.86 19.52 -0.60
N VAL A 244 -16.03 19.22 -1.60
CA VAL A 244 -15.04 18.12 -1.56
C VAL A 244 -14.04 18.25 -0.42
N LEU A 245 -13.85 19.44 0.14
CA LEU A 245 -13.01 19.64 1.33
C LEU A 245 -13.56 18.89 2.56
N VAL A 246 -14.87 18.62 2.62
CA VAL A 246 -15.50 17.86 3.72
C VAL A 246 -15.05 16.40 3.72
N PRO A 247 -15.22 15.60 2.64
CA PRO A 247 -14.76 14.23 2.63
C PRO A 247 -13.23 14.11 2.70
N MET A 248 -12.47 15.06 2.14
CA MET A 248 -11.01 15.13 2.33
C MET A 248 -10.65 15.29 3.82
N SER A 249 -11.25 16.28 4.50
CA SER A 249 -11.01 16.48 5.94
C SER A 249 -11.40 15.26 6.77
N ALA A 250 -12.52 14.60 6.42
CA ALA A 250 -12.93 13.35 7.06
C ALA A 250 -11.93 12.22 6.82
N ALA A 251 -11.33 12.11 5.64
CA ALA A 251 -10.32 11.11 5.32
C ALA A 251 -9.04 11.31 6.13
N VAL A 252 -8.58 12.56 6.31
CA VAL A 252 -7.49 12.90 7.24
C VAL A 252 -7.82 12.45 8.66
N VAL A 253 -9.04 12.73 9.15
CA VAL A 253 -9.47 12.32 10.50
C VAL A 253 -9.44 10.80 10.64
N VAL A 254 -9.92 10.06 9.64
CA VAL A 254 -9.86 8.58 9.63
C VAL A 254 -8.41 8.10 9.69
N ALA A 255 -7.53 8.61 8.83
CA ALA A 255 -6.12 8.21 8.79
C ALA A 255 -5.40 8.49 10.12
N VAL A 256 -5.63 9.68 10.72
CA VAL A 256 -5.06 10.06 12.02
C VAL A 256 -5.61 9.20 13.15
N ALA A 257 -6.92 8.95 13.18
CA ALA A 257 -7.56 8.10 14.17
C ALA A 257 -7.02 6.66 14.12
N VAL A 258 -6.87 6.10 12.92
CA VAL A 258 -6.26 4.79 12.70
C VAL A 258 -4.83 4.75 13.22
N ALA A 259 -3.99 5.70 12.82
CA ALA A 259 -2.60 5.77 13.27
C ALA A 259 -2.50 5.90 14.80
N TRP A 260 -3.37 6.71 15.41
CA TRP A 260 -3.41 6.91 16.86
C TRP A 260 -3.89 5.66 17.62
N LEU A 261 -4.97 5.01 17.17
CA LEU A 261 -5.49 3.78 17.78
C LEU A 261 -4.49 2.63 17.66
N LEU A 262 -3.90 2.42 16.48
CA LEU A 262 -2.89 1.37 16.29
C LEU A 262 -1.67 1.58 17.18
N ARG A 263 -1.20 2.82 17.34
CA ARG A 263 -0.12 3.14 18.29
C ARG A 263 -0.48 2.78 19.72
N ARG A 264 -1.72 2.99 20.14
CA ARG A 264 -2.20 2.64 21.48
C ARG A 264 -2.35 1.14 21.67
N TRP A 265 -2.94 0.43 20.72
CA TRP A 265 -3.19 -1.01 20.82
C TRP A 265 -1.91 -1.85 20.74
N THR A 266 -0.88 -1.36 20.05
CA THR A 266 0.39 -2.09 19.83
C THR A 266 1.46 -1.84 20.91
N ALA A 267 1.22 -0.94 21.85
CA ALA A 267 2.22 -0.46 22.79
C ALA A 267 2.57 -1.46 23.93
N ASP A 268 1.60 -2.23 24.44
CA ASP A 268 1.78 -3.07 25.65
C ASP A 268 2.08 -4.55 25.33
N GLY A 269 2.52 -4.88 24.12
CA GLY A 269 2.88 -6.26 23.73
C GLY A 269 1.73 -7.27 23.65
N ARG A 270 0.52 -6.90 24.07
CA ARG A 270 -0.71 -7.71 23.96
C ARG A 270 -1.24 -7.82 22.53
N TRP A 271 -0.76 -6.97 21.62
CA TRP A 271 -1.06 -7.07 20.21
C TRP A 271 -0.30 -8.24 19.60
N THR A 272 -1.04 -9.20 19.07
CA THR A 272 -0.49 -10.46 18.54
C THR A 272 -0.60 -10.53 17.03
N ASP A 273 0.06 -11.51 16.43
CA ASP A 273 -0.01 -11.79 14.99
C ASP A 273 -1.46 -12.03 14.51
N ARG A 274 -2.36 -12.57 15.37
CA ARG A 274 -3.80 -12.69 15.06
C ARG A 274 -4.48 -11.34 14.88
N HIS A 275 -4.12 -10.34 15.70
CA HIS A 275 -4.66 -9.00 15.58
C HIS A 275 -4.17 -8.32 14.29
N SER A 276 -2.86 -8.43 14.00
CA SER A 276 -2.27 -7.91 12.77
C SER A 276 -2.90 -8.54 11.53
N LEU A 277 -3.04 -9.86 11.51
CA LEU A 277 -3.66 -10.58 10.40
C LEU A 277 -5.13 -10.22 10.25
N ALA A 278 -5.89 -10.14 11.34
CA ALA A 278 -7.31 -9.78 11.27
C ALA A 278 -7.50 -8.35 10.73
N LEU A 279 -6.74 -7.38 11.25
CA LEU A 279 -6.73 -5.99 10.78
C LEU A 279 -6.45 -5.91 9.27
N ALA A 280 -5.36 -6.56 8.82
CA ALA A 280 -4.98 -6.56 7.41
C ALA A 280 -5.99 -7.30 6.53
N SER A 281 -6.54 -8.42 7.01
CA SER A 281 -7.57 -9.17 6.30
C SER A 281 -8.84 -8.35 6.11
N GLY A 282 -9.30 -7.67 7.17
CA GLY A 282 -10.48 -6.81 7.10
C GLY A 282 -10.27 -5.65 6.13
N ALA A 283 -9.13 -4.96 6.23
CA ALA A 283 -8.77 -3.88 5.31
C ALA A 283 -8.73 -4.36 3.85
N LEU A 284 -8.11 -5.53 3.59
CA LEU A 284 -7.96 -6.07 2.25
C LEU A 284 -9.28 -6.60 1.66
N VAL A 285 -10.13 -7.24 2.46
CA VAL A 285 -11.48 -7.66 2.01
C VAL A 285 -12.33 -6.45 1.66
N ALA A 286 -12.30 -5.40 2.49
CA ALA A 286 -13.04 -4.17 2.23
C ALA A 286 -12.52 -3.40 1.01
N HIS A 287 -11.20 -3.40 0.80
CA HIS A 287 -10.53 -2.89 -0.40
C HIS A 287 -11.00 -3.60 -1.66
N THR A 288 -11.04 -4.94 -1.68
CA THR A 288 -11.57 -5.70 -2.82
C THR A 288 -13.07 -5.50 -3.02
N ALA A 289 -13.84 -5.42 -1.93
CA ALA A 289 -15.26 -5.11 -2.00
C ALA A 289 -15.52 -3.71 -2.58
N PHE A 290 -14.67 -2.73 -2.26
CA PHE A 290 -14.72 -1.41 -2.88
C PHE A 290 -14.42 -1.49 -4.38
N GLY A 291 -13.37 -2.22 -4.77
CA GLY A 291 -13.01 -2.46 -6.18
C GLY A 291 -14.14 -3.05 -7.03
N LEU A 292 -14.95 -3.95 -6.46
CA LEU A 292 -16.14 -4.51 -7.12
C LEU A 292 -17.23 -3.46 -7.44
N ILE A 293 -17.19 -2.31 -6.78
CA ILE A 293 -18.13 -1.21 -6.96
C ILE A 293 -17.50 -0.13 -7.87
N SER A 294 -16.20 0.12 -7.72
CA SER A 294 -15.52 1.27 -8.32
C SER A 294 -14.72 0.96 -9.59
N ASN A 295 -14.22 -0.27 -9.76
CA ASN A 295 -13.20 -0.62 -10.75
C ASN A 295 -13.62 -1.77 -11.70
N THR A 296 -14.91 -2.11 -11.75
CA THR A 296 -15.41 -3.19 -12.62
C THR A 296 -16.52 -2.72 -13.54
N ASP A 297 -16.20 -2.58 -14.83
CA ASP A 297 -17.16 -2.09 -15.83
C ASP A 297 -18.11 -3.18 -16.31
N THR A 298 -17.60 -4.38 -16.55
CA THR A 298 -18.37 -5.49 -17.13
C THR A 298 -18.78 -6.54 -16.09
N ALA A 299 -19.78 -7.37 -16.42
CA ALA A 299 -20.14 -8.53 -15.60
C ALA A 299 -18.98 -9.53 -15.46
N ALA A 300 -18.14 -9.66 -16.49
CA ALA A 300 -16.95 -10.51 -16.46
C ALA A 300 -15.89 -9.95 -15.49
N ASP A 301 -15.69 -8.64 -15.46
CA ASP A 301 -14.75 -8.00 -14.52
C ASP A 301 -15.23 -8.18 -13.07
N ARG A 302 -16.54 -8.03 -12.82
CA ARG A 302 -17.15 -8.28 -11.50
C ARG A 302 -16.99 -9.73 -11.06
N ALA A 303 -17.35 -10.69 -11.91
CA ALA A 303 -17.20 -12.11 -11.61
C ALA A 303 -15.74 -12.48 -11.36
N GLY A 304 -14.84 -11.90 -12.16
CA GLY A 304 -13.41 -12.08 -12.04
C GLY A 304 -12.84 -11.59 -10.71
N LEU A 305 -13.11 -10.33 -10.37
CA LEU A 305 -12.64 -9.74 -9.11
C LEU A 305 -13.29 -10.41 -7.89
N ALA A 306 -14.56 -10.84 -8.00
CA ALA A 306 -15.21 -11.61 -6.95
C ALA A 306 -14.51 -12.95 -6.71
N ALA A 307 -14.13 -13.66 -7.78
CA ALA A 307 -13.35 -14.90 -7.67
C ALA A 307 -11.98 -14.66 -7.00
N VAL A 308 -11.28 -13.59 -7.39
CA VAL A 308 -10.02 -13.17 -6.74
C VAL A 308 -10.24 -12.90 -5.25
N GLY A 309 -11.31 -12.17 -4.89
CA GLY A 309 -11.67 -11.89 -3.51
C GLY A 309 -11.95 -13.15 -2.68
N VAL A 310 -12.66 -14.13 -3.24
CA VAL A 310 -12.92 -15.43 -2.58
C VAL A 310 -11.63 -16.21 -2.35
N VAL A 311 -10.76 -16.30 -3.36
CA VAL A 311 -9.46 -16.98 -3.22
C VAL A 311 -8.60 -16.29 -2.16
N MET A 312 -8.51 -14.97 -2.21
CA MET A 312 -7.79 -14.17 -1.24
C MET A 312 -8.31 -14.39 0.19
N ALA A 313 -9.63 -14.32 0.41
CA ALA A 313 -10.24 -14.57 1.71
C ALA A 313 -9.94 -16.00 2.21
N GLY A 314 -9.97 -17.00 1.32
CA GLY A 314 -9.58 -18.38 1.62
C GLY A 314 -8.12 -18.51 2.07
N LEU A 315 -7.19 -17.86 1.36
CA LEU A 315 -5.77 -17.84 1.71
C LEU A 315 -5.51 -17.16 3.06
N LEU A 316 -6.18 -16.03 3.32
CA LEU A 316 -6.10 -15.33 4.62
C LEU A 316 -6.65 -16.21 5.75
N ALA A 317 -7.74 -16.95 5.53
CA ALA A 317 -8.29 -17.89 6.51
C ALA A 317 -7.35 -19.09 6.77
N VAL A 318 -6.64 -19.58 5.75
CA VAL A 318 -5.58 -20.60 5.92
C VAL A 318 -4.43 -20.06 6.76
N LEU A 319 -3.96 -18.85 6.47
CA LEU A 319 -2.92 -18.17 7.26
C LEU A 319 -3.38 -17.89 8.70
N GLY A 320 -4.66 -17.59 8.90
CA GLY A 320 -5.26 -17.43 10.23
C GLY A 320 -5.21 -18.71 11.06
N ARG A 321 -5.47 -19.85 10.42
CA ARG A 321 -5.37 -21.16 11.08
C ARG A 321 -3.93 -21.54 11.43
N SER A 322 -2.97 -21.26 10.55
CA SER A 322 -1.55 -21.57 10.81
C SER A 322 -0.96 -20.69 11.91
N THR A 323 -1.25 -19.39 11.90
CA THR A 323 -0.83 -18.44 12.96
C THR A 323 -1.46 -18.79 14.30
N ALA A 324 -2.73 -19.23 14.32
CA ALA A 324 -3.38 -19.67 15.54
C ALA A 324 -2.71 -20.90 16.17
N ARG A 325 -2.31 -21.89 15.35
CA ARG A 325 -1.62 -23.10 15.81
C ARG A 325 -0.21 -22.81 16.34
N ALA A 326 0.54 -21.94 15.66
CA ALA A 326 1.90 -21.59 16.08
C ALA A 326 1.95 -20.94 17.46
N GLN A 327 0.94 -20.13 17.82
CA GLN A 327 0.85 -19.48 19.13
C GLN A 327 0.46 -20.42 20.28
N VAL A 328 -0.15 -21.57 20.00
CA VAL A 328 -0.50 -22.57 21.03
C VAL A 328 0.72 -23.40 21.42
N LEU A 329 1.73 -23.47 20.54
CA LEU A 329 2.95 -24.27 20.71
C LEU A 329 4.14 -23.47 21.28
N SER A 330 3.97 -22.16 21.49
CA SER A 330 4.99 -21.23 22.02
C SER A 330 4.65 -20.78 23.44
#